data_AF-A0A7S3T9H6-F1
#
_entry.id   AF-A0A7S3T9H6-F1
#
_cell.length_a   1.000
_cell.length_b   1.000
_cell.length_c   1.000
_cell.angle_alpha   90.00
_cell.angle_beta   90.00
_cell.angle_gamma   90.00
#
_symmetry.space_group_name_H-M   'P 1'
#
loop_
_entity.id
_entity.type
_entity.pdbx_description
1 polymer ?
#
loop_
_entity_poly.entity_id
_entity_poly.type
_entity_poly.pdbx_seq_one_letter_code
_entity_poly.pdbx_strand_id
1 'polypeptide(L)'
;MVSVEKEQLSSEALEAARVACNKYMVKNAGKEAFHLRIRVHPWHVLRINKMLSCAGADRLQTGMRGAFGKTYGTVARVEIGQILLSVRARDVHKPQVLESLRRAKYKFPGRQRLCVSNNWGFTKLPRERYEALQAEGRLVKDGINVKVLAPKGPLDSRTLSKLPLSMLGD
;
A
#
# COMPACT_ATOMS: atom_id res chain seq x y z
N MET A 1 4.09 -4.45 -4.84
CA MET A 1 5.18 -3.69 -5.50
C MET A 1 6.02 -3.04 -4.42
N VAL A 2 7.35 -3.18 -4.53
CA VAL A 2 8.32 -2.73 -3.53
C VAL A 2 9.33 -1.81 -4.21
N SER A 3 9.70 -0.72 -3.55
CA SER A 3 10.79 0.14 -4.02
C SER A 3 12.16 -0.50 -3.75
N VAL A 4 13.06 -0.41 -4.72
CA VAL A 4 14.47 -0.84 -4.56
C VAL A 4 15.39 0.37 -4.43
N GLU A 5 14.84 1.58 -4.47
CA GLU A 5 15.59 2.83 -4.40
C GLU A 5 15.03 3.73 -3.29
N LYS A 6 15.92 4.58 -2.76
CA LYS A 6 15.58 5.62 -1.79
C LYS A 6 15.30 6.91 -2.55
N GLU A 7 14.02 7.27 -2.65
CA GLU A 7 13.56 8.35 -3.53
C GLU A 7 12.31 9.06 -2.97
N GLN A 8 11.82 10.05 -3.71
CA GLN A 8 10.58 10.75 -3.42
C GLN A 8 9.60 10.53 -4.56
N LEU A 9 8.40 10.03 -4.24
CA LEU A 9 7.33 9.78 -5.21
C LEU A 9 6.27 10.86 -5.09
N SER A 10 5.93 11.52 -6.20
CA SER A 10 4.91 12.56 -6.17
C SER A 10 3.50 12.00 -5.94
N SER A 11 2.63 12.82 -5.34
CA SER A 11 1.23 12.44 -5.13
C SER A 11 0.50 12.14 -6.45
N GLU A 12 0.86 12.86 -7.52
CA GLU A 12 0.34 12.67 -8.88
C GLU A 12 0.81 11.35 -9.48
N ALA A 13 2.07 10.96 -9.26
CA ALA A 13 2.60 9.67 -9.69
C ALA A 13 1.89 8.51 -8.97
N LEU A 14 1.62 8.66 -7.67
CA LEU A 14 0.84 7.69 -6.89
C LEU A 14 -0.57 7.52 -7.44
N GLU A 15 -1.25 8.62 -7.79
CA GLU A 15 -2.59 8.57 -8.36
C GLU A 15 -2.58 7.98 -9.78
N ALA A 16 -1.63 8.36 -10.63
CA ALA A 16 -1.48 7.78 -11.96
C ALA A 16 -1.23 6.27 -11.90
N ALA A 17 -0.40 5.81 -10.97
CA ALA A 17 -0.14 4.40 -10.73
C ALA A 17 -1.39 3.65 -10.25
N ARG A 18 -2.16 4.27 -9.34
CA ARG A 18 -3.43 3.72 -8.83
C ARG A 18 -4.45 3.54 -9.97
N VAL A 19 -4.64 4.57 -10.79
CA VAL A 19 -5.56 4.54 -11.94
C VAL A 19 -5.13 3.47 -12.94
N ALA A 20 -3.85 3.41 -13.29
CA ALA A 20 -3.32 2.41 -14.22
C ALA A 20 -3.54 0.97 -13.74
N CYS A 21 -3.25 0.71 -12.45
CA CYS A 21 -3.47 -0.60 -11.83
C CYS A 21 -4.97 -0.95 -11.80
N ASN A 22 -5.81 -0.04 -11.31
CA ASN A 22 -7.23 -0.25 -11.13
C ASN A 22 -7.94 -0.50 -12.47
N LYS A 23 -7.67 0.34 -13.49
CA LYS A 23 -8.34 0.25 -14.80
C LYS A 23 -8.07 -1.09 -15.47
N TYR A 24 -6.83 -1.59 -15.40
CA TYR A 24 -6.48 -2.90 -15.96
C TYR A 24 -7.16 -4.05 -15.22
N MET A 25 -7.15 -4.01 -13.88
CA MET A 25 -7.76 -5.05 -13.06
C MET A 25 -9.29 -5.11 -13.23
N VAL A 26 -9.98 -3.96 -13.24
CA VAL A 26 -11.43 -3.90 -13.47
C VAL A 26 -11.81 -4.50 -14.82
N LYS A 27 -11.03 -4.23 -15.88
CA LYS A 27 -11.31 -4.73 -17.24
C LYS A 27 -11.09 -6.24 -17.37
N ASN A 28 -10.07 -6.80 -16.72
CA ASN A 28 -9.62 -8.18 -17.00
C ASN A 28 -9.95 -9.19 -15.89
N ALA A 29 -10.14 -8.75 -14.65
CA ALA A 29 -10.53 -9.61 -13.52
C ALA A 29 -11.94 -9.31 -13.01
N GLY A 30 -12.46 -8.10 -13.24
CA GLY A 30 -13.73 -7.62 -12.70
C GLY A 30 -13.53 -6.74 -11.46
N LYS A 31 -14.49 -5.84 -11.20
CA LYS A 31 -14.41 -4.81 -10.14
C LYS A 31 -14.30 -5.41 -8.73
N GLU A 32 -15.04 -6.48 -8.45
CA GLU A 32 -15.12 -7.10 -7.12
C GLU A 32 -14.06 -8.21 -6.90
N ALA A 33 -13.22 -8.49 -7.92
CA ALA A 33 -12.30 -9.62 -7.88
C ALA A 33 -11.00 -9.35 -7.12
N PHE A 34 -10.74 -8.09 -6.74
CA PHE A 34 -9.48 -7.67 -6.12
C PHE A 34 -9.69 -6.52 -5.13
N HIS A 35 -8.73 -6.35 -4.24
CA HIS A 35 -8.61 -5.18 -3.38
C HIS A 35 -7.21 -4.59 -3.53
N LEU A 36 -7.14 -3.39 -4.09
CA LEU A 36 -5.93 -2.59 -4.27
C LEU A 36 -5.77 -1.61 -3.11
N ARG A 37 -4.57 -1.53 -2.54
CA ARG A 37 -4.21 -0.59 -1.47
C ARG A 37 -2.89 0.11 -1.79
N ILE A 38 -2.91 1.45 -1.82
CA ILE A 38 -1.70 2.27 -1.76
C ILE A 38 -1.22 2.25 -0.31
N ARG A 39 0.06 1.91 -0.08
CA ARG A 39 0.64 1.77 1.26
C ARG A 39 1.41 3.01 1.71
N VAL A 40 1.89 3.81 0.76
CA VAL A 40 2.61 5.06 1.01
C VAL A 40 1.66 6.25 0.95
N HIS A 41 1.97 7.27 1.75
CA HIS A 41 1.18 8.50 1.83
C HIS A 41 2.09 9.72 1.63
N PRO A 42 1.66 10.73 0.84
CA PRO A 42 2.50 11.88 0.51
C PRO A 42 2.45 12.95 1.60
N TRP A 43 3.22 12.74 2.66
CA TRP A 43 3.28 13.67 3.80
C TRP A 43 4.26 14.83 3.62
N HIS A 44 5.26 14.67 2.75
CA HIS A 44 6.33 15.66 2.62
C HIS A 44 5.93 16.75 1.63
N VAL A 45 6.04 18.02 2.02
CA VAL A 45 5.70 19.17 1.17
C VAL A 45 6.96 19.68 0.46
N LEU A 46 6.92 19.69 -0.88
CA LEU A 46 7.93 20.33 -1.71
C LEU A 46 7.72 21.84 -1.73
N ARG A 47 8.83 22.58 -1.83
CA ARG A 47 8.83 24.04 -1.98
C ARG A 47 9.42 24.44 -3.31
N ILE A 48 8.90 25.53 -3.88
CA ILE A 48 9.41 26.14 -5.10
C ILE A 48 9.70 27.63 -4.86
N ASN A 49 10.91 28.07 -5.24
CA ASN A 49 11.20 29.48 -5.41
C ASN A 49 10.86 29.84 -6.87
N LYS A 50 9.69 30.45 -7.09
CA LYS A 50 9.16 30.67 -8.44
C LYS A 50 9.86 31.88 -9.08
N MET A 51 10.53 31.65 -10.22
CA MET A 51 11.12 32.71 -11.04
C MET A 51 10.10 33.22 -12.07
N LEU A 52 10.11 34.53 -12.32
CA LEU A 52 9.39 35.18 -13.41
C LEU A 52 10.06 34.84 -14.74
N SER A 53 9.26 34.46 -15.73
CA SER A 53 9.75 34.01 -17.05
C SER A 53 9.55 35.06 -18.15
N CYS A 54 9.16 36.29 -17.79
CA CYS A 54 8.89 37.38 -18.74
C CYS A 54 10.15 38.21 -19.05
N ALA A 55 10.12 38.93 -20.19
CA ALA A 55 11.17 39.90 -20.51
C ALA A 55 11.23 41.02 -19.45
N GLY A 56 12.42 41.36 -18.99
CA GLY A 56 12.61 42.33 -17.91
C GLY A 56 12.35 41.78 -16.49
N ALA A 57 12.29 40.44 -16.32
CA ALA A 57 12.11 39.80 -15.02
C ALA A 57 13.17 40.20 -13.97
N ASP A 58 14.38 40.51 -14.42
CA ASP A 58 15.51 41.02 -13.62
C ASP A 58 15.17 42.33 -12.88
N ARG A 59 14.28 43.15 -13.43
CA ARG A 59 13.83 44.41 -12.80
C ARG A 59 12.79 44.19 -11.70
N LEU A 60 12.02 43.11 -11.81
CA LEU A 60 10.87 42.82 -10.94
C LEU A 60 11.19 41.79 -9.86
N GLN A 61 12.20 40.95 -10.09
CA GLN A 61 12.58 39.88 -9.19
C GLN A 61 14.01 40.05 -8.68
N THR A 62 14.21 39.81 -7.39
CA THR A 62 15.50 39.99 -6.71
C THR A 62 16.39 38.75 -6.76
N GLY A 63 16.18 37.88 -7.77
CA GLY A 63 16.86 36.61 -7.93
C GLY A 63 16.73 35.70 -6.70
N MET A 64 17.87 35.39 -6.07
CA MET A 64 17.97 34.46 -4.93
C MET A 64 17.85 35.12 -3.56
N ARG A 65 17.63 36.44 -3.48
CA ARG A 65 17.40 37.12 -2.20
C ARG A 65 16.05 36.66 -1.63
N GLY A 66 16.07 36.10 -0.41
CA GLY A 66 14.85 35.56 0.22
C GLY A 66 14.33 34.27 -0.44
N ALA A 67 15.21 33.39 -0.91
CA ALA A 67 14.88 32.19 -1.71
C ALA A 67 14.07 31.08 -1.01
N PHE A 68 13.55 31.29 0.21
CA PHE A 68 12.69 30.30 0.84
C PHE A 68 11.38 30.17 0.06
N GLY A 69 11.19 28.99 -0.53
CA GLY A 69 10.10 28.75 -1.45
C GLY A 69 8.73 28.64 -0.79
N LYS A 70 7.68 28.80 -1.60
CA LYS A 70 6.30 28.51 -1.22
C LYS A 70 5.98 27.03 -1.46
N THR A 71 4.95 26.51 -0.82
CA THR A 71 4.49 25.13 -1.02
C THR A 71 4.09 24.88 -2.48
N TYR A 72 4.58 23.80 -3.09
CA TYR A 72 4.34 23.47 -4.50
C TYR A 72 3.50 22.20 -4.67
N GLY A 73 3.85 21.13 -3.95
CA GLY A 73 3.19 19.83 -4.05
C GLY A 73 3.61 18.90 -2.92
N THR A 74 3.02 17.71 -2.88
CA THR A 74 3.33 16.71 -1.86
C THR A 74 3.94 15.45 -2.46
N VAL A 75 4.85 14.85 -1.70
CA VAL A 75 5.57 13.63 -2.08
C VAL A 75 5.59 12.64 -0.92
N ALA A 76 5.59 11.36 -1.25
CA ALA A 76 5.90 10.28 -0.33
C ALA A 76 7.40 10.03 -0.35
N ARG A 77 8.04 10.09 0.82
CA ARG A 77 9.44 9.67 0.98
C ARG A 77 9.47 8.16 1.12
N VAL A 78 10.27 7.51 0.29
CA VAL A 78 10.32 6.05 0.18
C VAL A 78 11.72 5.54 0.45
N GLU A 79 11.80 4.44 1.18
CA GLU A 79 13.05 3.71 1.47
C GLU A 79 13.17 2.43 0.65
N ILE A 80 14.40 1.90 0.59
CA ILE A 80 14.69 0.63 -0.07
C ILE A 80 13.98 -0.50 0.68
N GLY A 81 13.25 -1.35 -0.03
CA GLY A 81 12.45 -2.43 0.55
C GLY A 81 11.05 -2.00 1.01
N GLN A 82 10.70 -0.71 0.91
CA GLN A 82 9.38 -0.25 1.31
C GLN A 82 8.30 -0.63 0.28
N ILE A 83 7.17 -1.12 0.78
CA ILE A 83 6.03 -1.53 -0.05
C ILE A 83 5.25 -0.29 -0.50
N LEU A 84 5.07 -0.13 -1.82
CA LEU A 84 4.34 0.99 -2.43
C LEU A 84 2.85 0.67 -2.61
N LEU A 85 2.58 -0.43 -3.33
CA LEU A 85 1.25 -0.88 -3.71
C LEU A 85 1.09 -2.35 -3.30
N SER A 86 -0.06 -2.67 -2.72
CA SER A 86 -0.46 -4.03 -2.38
C SER A 86 -1.79 -4.36 -3.05
N VAL A 87 -1.86 -5.52 -3.70
CA VAL A 87 -3.10 -6.05 -4.28
C VAL A 87 -3.34 -7.43 -3.70
N ARG A 88 -4.54 -7.68 -3.20
CA ARG A 88 -5.01 -9.04 -2.89
C ARG A 88 -6.09 -9.42 -3.90
N ALA A 89 -6.00 -10.64 -4.42
CA ALA A 89 -6.97 -11.24 -5.31
C ALA A 89 -6.91 -12.77 -5.12
N ARG A 90 -7.86 -13.51 -5.70
CA ARG A 90 -7.77 -14.97 -5.79
C ARG A 90 -6.60 -15.39 -6.65
N ASP A 91 -6.05 -16.58 -6.41
CA ASP A 91 -4.85 -17.08 -7.11
C ASP A 91 -5.07 -17.21 -8.63
N VAL A 92 -6.31 -17.42 -9.08
CA VAL A 92 -6.71 -17.41 -10.50
C VAL A 92 -6.34 -16.10 -11.21
N HIS A 93 -6.36 -14.97 -10.49
CA HIS A 93 -6.08 -13.64 -11.05
C HIS A 93 -4.61 -13.21 -10.90
N LYS A 94 -3.72 -14.10 -10.47
CA LYS A 94 -2.28 -13.81 -10.30
C LYS A 94 -1.63 -13.16 -11.53
N PRO A 95 -1.80 -13.66 -12.78
CA PRO A 95 -1.14 -13.05 -13.92
C PRO A 95 -1.67 -11.63 -14.20
N GLN A 96 -2.96 -11.39 -14.04
CA GLN A 96 -3.57 -10.07 -14.22
C GLN A 96 -3.05 -9.08 -13.16
N VAL A 97 -2.87 -9.52 -11.91
CA VAL A 97 -2.29 -8.69 -10.85
C VAL A 97 -0.86 -8.30 -11.18
N LEU A 98 -0.02 -9.25 -11.60
CA LEU A 98 1.37 -8.96 -11.96
C LEU A 98 1.47 -7.96 -13.13
N GLU A 99 0.65 -8.14 -14.16
CA GLU A 99 0.63 -7.22 -15.30
C GLU A 99 0.10 -5.83 -14.91
N SER A 100 -0.92 -5.75 -14.05
CA SER A 100 -1.43 -4.46 -13.55
C SER A 100 -0.37 -3.68 -12.78
N LEU A 101 0.42 -4.36 -11.95
CA LEU A 101 1.50 -3.76 -11.19
C LEU A 101 2.69 -3.43 -12.10
N ARG A 102 2.98 -4.23 -13.13
CA ARG A 102 3.98 -3.87 -14.15
C ARG A 102 3.61 -2.57 -14.87
N ARG A 103 2.32 -2.38 -15.20
CA ARG A 103 1.84 -1.14 -15.81
C ARG A 103 1.94 0.06 -14.86
N ALA A 104 1.61 -0.14 -13.58
CA ALA A 104 1.75 0.89 -12.56
C ALA A 104 3.22 1.26 -12.32
N LYS A 105 4.16 0.32 -12.47
CA LYS A 105 5.60 0.57 -12.34
C LYS A 105 6.09 1.67 -13.30
N TYR A 106 5.56 1.74 -14.52
CA TYR A 106 5.92 2.80 -15.49
C TYR A 106 5.49 4.21 -15.08
N LYS A 107 4.71 4.37 -13.99
CA LYS A 107 4.30 5.67 -13.47
C LYS A 107 5.22 6.18 -12.36
N PHE A 108 6.14 5.35 -11.87
CA PHE A 108 7.12 5.76 -10.87
C PHE A 108 8.49 5.99 -11.51
N PRO A 109 9.25 6.98 -11.02
CA PRO A 109 10.69 7.05 -11.27
C PRO A 109 11.41 5.87 -10.60
N GLY A 110 12.66 5.62 -10.96
CA GLY A 110 13.49 4.64 -10.26
C GLY A 110 13.15 3.17 -10.51
N ARG A 111 13.62 2.30 -9.60
CA ARG A 111 13.50 0.83 -9.72
C ARG A 111 12.52 0.24 -8.71
N GLN A 112 11.41 -0.28 -9.21
CA GLN A 112 10.48 -1.09 -8.40
C GLN A 112 10.52 -2.57 -8.79
N ARG A 113 10.38 -3.44 -7.78
CA ARG A 113 10.27 -4.89 -7.94
C ARG A 113 8.85 -5.36 -7.65
N LEU A 114 8.40 -6.33 -8.45
CA LEU A 114 7.16 -7.05 -8.21
C LEU A 114 7.48 -8.29 -7.38
N CYS A 115 6.76 -8.46 -6.28
CA CYS A 115 6.95 -9.58 -5.35
C CYS A 115 5.58 -10.21 -5.07
N VAL A 116 5.53 -11.54 -5.05
CA VAL A 116 4.40 -12.31 -4.53
C VAL A 116 4.66 -12.55 -3.06
N SER A 117 3.69 -12.23 -2.20
CA SER A 117 3.82 -12.43 -0.76
C SER A 117 3.47 -13.86 -0.38
N ASN A 118 4.19 -14.41 0.61
CA ASN A 118 3.85 -15.69 1.24
C ASN A 118 2.71 -15.56 2.27
N ASN A 119 2.29 -14.32 2.58
CA ASN A 119 1.23 -14.06 3.54
C ASN A 119 -0.17 -14.24 2.94
N TRP A 120 -1.14 -14.51 3.81
CA TRP A 120 -2.55 -14.55 3.42
C TRP A 120 -3.11 -13.14 3.23
N GLY A 121 -3.24 -12.71 1.97
CA GLY A 121 -3.78 -11.40 1.62
C GLY A 121 -3.00 -10.23 2.24
N PHE A 122 -3.66 -9.43 3.08
CA PHE A 122 -3.05 -8.30 3.80
C PHE A 122 -2.77 -8.61 5.28
N THR A 123 -2.93 -9.86 5.69
CA THR A 123 -2.59 -10.28 7.06
C THR A 123 -1.08 -10.36 7.26
N LYS A 124 -0.67 -10.45 8.52
CA LYS A 124 0.72 -10.68 8.90
C LYS A 124 1.09 -12.17 8.95
N LEU A 125 0.15 -13.06 8.65
CA LEU A 125 0.32 -14.51 8.78
C LEU A 125 0.74 -15.12 7.43
N PRO A 126 1.68 -16.07 7.41
CA PRO A 126 1.94 -16.89 6.23
C PRO A 126 0.70 -17.76 5.92
N ARG A 127 0.54 -18.17 4.65
CA ARG A 127 -0.62 -18.96 4.19
C ARG A 127 -0.83 -20.22 5.03
N GLU A 128 0.21 -21.01 5.24
CA GLU A 128 0.17 -22.26 6.03
C GLU A 128 -0.35 -22.02 7.45
N ARG A 129 0.16 -20.99 8.13
CA ARG A 129 -0.27 -20.67 9.50
C ARG A 129 -1.70 -20.16 9.55
N TYR A 130 -2.13 -19.41 8.53
CA TYR A 130 -3.50 -18.93 8.43
C TYR A 130 -4.47 -20.11 8.28
N GLU A 131 -4.16 -21.08 7.43
CA GLU A 131 -4.98 -22.28 7.22
C GLU A 131 -5.05 -23.14 8.49
N ALA A 132 -3.92 -23.34 9.19
CA ALA A 132 -3.90 -24.04 10.48
C ALA A 132 -4.79 -23.35 11.53
N LEU A 133 -4.66 -22.03 11.70
CA LEU A 133 -5.49 -21.27 12.65
C LEU A 133 -6.97 -21.24 12.25
N GLN A 134 -7.27 -21.34 10.95
CA GLN A 134 -8.63 -21.45 10.44
C GLN A 134 -9.22 -22.81 10.79
N ALA A 135 -8.46 -23.91 10.63
CA ALA A 135 -8.86 -25.25 11.02
C ALA A 135 -9.04 -25.37 12.55
N GLU A 136 -8.17 -24.70 13.32
CA GLU A 136 -8.32 -24.57 14.78
C GLU A 136 -9.52 -23.70 15.18
N GLY A 137 -10.19 -22.98 14.27
CA GLY A 137 -11.30 -22.08 14.59
C GLY A 137 -10.91 -20.80 15.33
N ARG A 138 -9.62 -20.44 15.31
CA ARG A 138 -9.06 -19.33 16.11
C ARG A 138 -9.06 -17.97 15.42
N LEU A 139 -9.57 -17.90 14.20
CA LEU A 139 -9.64 -16.68 13.41
C LEU A 139 -11.00 -16.00 13.57
N VAL A 140 -11.00 -14.78 14.09
CA VAL A 140 -12.19 -13.94 14.20
C VAL A 140 -12.20 -12.91 13.09
N LYS A 141 -13.29 -12.86 12.32
CA LYS A 141 -13.48 -11.90 11.24
C LYS A 141 -13.64 -10.48 11.80
N ASP A 142 -12.83 -9.54 11.33
CA ASP A 142 -12.82 -8.13 11.74
C ASP A 142 -12.92 -7.23 10.50
N GLY A 143 -14.09 -7.29 9.84
CA GLY A 143 -14.33 -6.59 8.59
C GLY A 143 -13.38 -7.03 7.47
N ILE A 144 -12.44 -6.14 7.11
CA ILE A 144 -11.42 -6.39 6.08
C ILE A 144 -10.23 -7.22 6.60
N ASN A 145 -10.02 -7.17 7.92
CA ASN A 145 -8.92 -7.81 8.63
C ASN A 145 -9.40 -9.07 9.38
N VAL A 146 -8.45 -9.76 10.01
CA VAL A 146 -8.67 -10.93 10.85
C VAL A 146 -7.93 -10.73 12.16
N LYS A 147 -8.61 -11.04 13.27
CA LYS A 147 -8.01 -11.10 14.61
C LYS A 147 -7.75 -12.56 14.95
N VAL A 148 -6.57 -12.85 15.49
CA VAL A 148 -6.23 -14.17 16.01
C VAL A 148 -6.61 -14.20 17.49
N LEU A 149 -7.36 -15.22 17.92
CA LEU A 149 -7.64 -15.45 19.33
C LEU A 149 -6.34 -15.80 20.05
N ALA A 150 -5.91 -14.89 20.92
CA ALA A 150 -4.74 -15.07 21.76
C ALA A 150 -5.04 -16.07 22.87
N PRO A 151 -4.05 -16.87 23.32
CA PRO A 151 -4.21 -17.78 24.46
C PRO A 151 -4.23 -17.05 25.81
N LYS A 152 -4.18 -15.71 25.83
CA LYS A 152 -4.13 -14.88 27.03
C LYS A 152 -5.27 -13.87 27.00
N GLY A 153 -5.90 -13.65 28.14
CA GLY A 153 -6.98 -12.68 28.32
C GLY A 153 -7.87 -13.05 29.51
N PRO A 154 -8.70 -12.12 30.01
CA PRO A 154 -9.67 -12.43 31.05
C PRO A 154 -10.69 -13.45 30.52
N LEU A 155 -10.91 -14.52 31.31
CA LEU A 155 -11.88 -15.57 31.01
C LEU A 155 -13.17 -15.29 31.77
N ASP A 156 -14.07 -14.55 31.13
CA ASP A 156 -15.46 -14.45 31.59
C ASP A 156 -16.31 -15.60 30.99
N SER A 157 -17.37 -15.99 31.67
CA SER A 157 -18.33 -17.04 31.26
C SER A 157 -18.80 -16.90 29.81
N ARG A 158 -19.09 -15.66 29.37
CA ARG A 158 -19.51 -15.34 27.99
C ARG A 158 -18.38 -15.39 26.97
N THR A 159 -17.13 -15.32 27.41
CA THR A 159 -15.95 -15.39 26.54
C THR A 159 -15.49 -16.83 26.32
N LEU A 160 -15.63 -17.70 27.33
CA LEU A 160 -15.36 -19.14 27.22
C LEU A 160 -16.21 -19.81 26.15
N SER A 161 -17.50 -19.48 26.06
CA SER A 161 -18.40 -20.06 25.05
C SER A 161 -18.10 -19.65 23.60
N LYS A 162 -17.26 -18.63 23.39
CA LYS A 162 -16.84 -18.17 22.07
C LYS A 162 -15.48 -18.73 21.63
N LEU A 163 -14.75 -19.39 22.55
CA LEU A 163 -13.47 -19.99 22.22
C LEU A 163 -13.71 -21.28 21.42
N PRO A 164 -12.89 -21.54 20.39
CA PRO A 164 -12.96 -22.81 19.69
C PRO A 164 -12.54 -23.96 20.61
N LEU A 165 -13.13 -25.14 20.40
CA LEU A 165 -12.84 -26.36 21.17
C LEU A 165 -11.35 -26.71 21.18
N SER A 166 -10.62 -26.36 20.11
CA SER A 166 -9.15 -26.51 20.02
C SER A 166 -8.36 -25.80 21.12
N MET A 167 -8.96 -24.82 21.81
CA MET A 167 -8.34 -24.06 22.88
C MET A 167 -8.75 -24.51 24.29
N LEU A 168 -9.73 -25.43 24.40
CA LEU A 168 -10.26 -25.87 25.70
C LEU A 168 -9.50 -27.05 26.33
N GLY A 169 -8.56 -27.68 25.60
CA GLY A 169 -7.85 -28.88 26.08
C GLY A 169 -8.76 -30.10 26.19
N ASP A 170 -8.14 -31.28 26.28
CA ASP A 170 -8.78 -32.44 26.92
C ASP A 170 -8.73 -32.28 28.45
#